data_AF-A0A525J2N5-F1
#
_entry.id   AF-A0A525J2N5-F1
#
_cell.length_a   1.000
_cell.length_b   1.000
_cell.length_c   1.000
_cell.angle_alpha   90.00
_cell.angle_beta   90.00
_cell.angle_gamma   90.00
#
_symmetry.space_group_name_H-M   'P 1'
#
loop_
_entity.id
_entity.type
_entity.pdbx_description
1 polymer ?
#
loop_
_entity_poly.entity_id
_entity_poly.type
_entity_poly.pdbx_seq_one_letter_code
_entity_poly.pdbx_strand_id
1 'polypeptide(L)' 'MGQQLQSWRSGRGQNLWLSTLVDTMEKVSRPELRAIPCDRLELAAVRAQLARPAAAYPAYGSHFSLRN' A
#
# COMPACT_ATOMS: atom_id res chain seq x y z
N MET A 1 -9.90 19.36 -18.18
CA MET A 1 -9.38 20.11 -17.01
C MET A 1 -8.96 19.11 -15.93
N GLY A 2 -7.80 18.46 -16.08
CA GLY A 2 -7.35 17.31 -15.27
C GLY A 2 -6.27 17.64 -14.24
N GLN A 3 -6.48 18.67 -13.42
CA GLN A 3 -5.45 19.24 -12.55
C GLN A 3 -5.30 18.55 -11.18
N GLN A 4 -6.06 17.47 -10.90
CA GLN A 4 -6.07 16.87 -9.55
C GLN A 4 -4.86 15.95 -9.26
N LEU A 5 -4.08 15.56 -10.27
CA LEU A 5 -2.81 14.83 -10.07
C LEU A 5 -1.63 15.73 -9.68
N GLN A 6 -1.81 17.05 -9.64
CA GLN A 6 -0.75 18.02 -9.37
C GLN A 6 -0.55 18.29 -7.86
N SER A 7 -1.52 17.94 -7.00
CA SER A 7 -1.38 18.15 -5.54
C SER A 7 -0.50 17.10 -4.84
N TRP A 8 -0.40 15.88 -5.39
CA TRP A 8 0.56 14.84 -4.94
C TRP A 8 2.03 15.15 -5.31
N ARG A 9 2.29 16.22 -6.07
CA ARG A 9 3.64 16.54 -6.60
C ARG A 9 4.37 17.66 -5.85
N SER A 10 3.71 18.33 -4.91
CA SER A 10 4.24 19.57 -4.34
C SER A 10 4.64 19.38 -2.88
N GLY A 11 5.74 18.68 -2.62
CA GLY A 11 6.33 18.68 -1.28
C GLY A 11 7.49 17.72 -1.16
N ARG A 12 8.69 18.24 -0.90
CA ARG A 12 9.95 17.47 -0.72
C ARG A 12 9.81 16.26 0.23
N GLY A 13 8.84 16.27 1.16
CA GLY A 13 8.53 15.16 2.06
C GLY A 13 7.89 13.92 1.39
N GLN A 14 7.20 14.07 0.26
CA GLN A 14 6.57 12.94 -0.45
C GLN A 14 7.61 12.08 -1.16
N ASN A 15 8.65 12.72 -1.74
CA ASN A 15 9.78 11.98 -2.31
C ASN A 15 10.59 11.27 -1.23
N LEU A 16 10.75 11.85 -0.04
CA LEU A 16 11.46 11.17 1.06
C LEU A 16 10.74 9.90 1.49
N TRP A 17 9.41 9.94 1.62
CA TRP A 17 8.64 8.75 1.92
C TRP A 17 8.73 7.70 0.80
N LEU A 18 8.61 8.10 -0.47
CA LEU A 18 8.75 7.19 -1.60
C LEU A 18 10.16 6.59 -1.70
N SER A 19 11.21 7.38 -1.53
CA SER A 19 12.59 6.90 -1.48
C SER A 19 12.82 5.93 -0.33
N THR A 20 12.24 6.21 0.85
CA THR A 20 12.31 5.30 2.00
C THR A 20 11.59 3.99 1.73
N LEU A 21 10.42 4.05 1.06
CA LEU A 21 9.67 2.86 0.65
C LEU A 21 10.47 2.01 -0.33
N VAL A 22 11.06 2.64 -1.36
CA VAL A 22 11.89 1.95 -2.36
C VAL A 22 13.11 1.30 -1.71
N ASP A 23 13.88 2.06 -0.90
CA ASP A 23 15.05 1.52 -0.18
C ASP A 23 14.67 0.32 0.69
N THR A 24 13.54 0.42 1.40
CA THR A 24 13.03 -0.68 2.23
C THR A 24 12.67 -1.90 1.37
N MET A 25 11.97 -1.70 0.25
CA MET A 25 11.60 -2.78 -0.68
C MET A 25 12.81 -3.45 -1.31
N GLU A 26 13.84 -2.69 -1.69
CA GLU A 26 15.09 -3.23 -2.22
C GLU A 26 15.84 -4.03 -1.15
N LYS A 27 15.92 -3.51 0.08
CA LYS A 27 16.54 -4.19 1.20
C LYS A 27 15.88 -5.53 1.47
N VAL A 28 14.56 -5.60 1.60
CA VAL A 28 13.84 -6.86 1.88
C VAL A 28 13.80 -7.81 0.67
N SER A 29 14.08 -7.32 -0.54
CA SER A 29 14.15 -8.15 -1.74
C SER A 29 15.47 -8.90 -1.88
N ARG A 30 16.48 -8.58 -1.07
CA ARG A 30 17.77 -9.26 -1.05
C ARG A 30 17.59 -10.76 -0.80
N PRO A 31 18.27 -11.63 -1.56
CA PRO A 31 18.06 -13.08 -1.51
C PRO A 31 18.36 -13.66 -0.12
N GLU A 32 19.30 -13.06 0.62
CA GLU A 32 19.67 -13.50 1.97
C GLU A 32 18.51 -13.30 2.96
N LEU A 33 17.71 -12.24 2.79
CA LEU A 33 16.53 -12.00 3.62
C LEU A 33 15.31 -12.79 3.14
N ARG A 34 15.14 -12.95 1.82
CA ARG A 34 14.04 -13.77 1.26
C ARG A 34 14.21 -15.27 1.52
N ALA A 35 15.45 -15.73 1.73
CA ALA A 35 15.74 -17.12 2.07
C ALA A 35 15.41 -17.47 3.53
N ILE A 36 15.18 -16.46 4.39
CA ILE A 36 14.79 -16.68 5.78
C ILE A 36 13.37 -17.28 5.80
N PRO A 37 13.18 -18.48 6.36
CA PRO A 37 11.84 -19.06 6.48
C PRO A 37 10.95 -18.17 7.36
N CYS A 38 9.79 -17.78 6.85
CA CYS A 38 8.75 -17.17 7.67
C CYS A 38 8.11 -18.23 8.57
N ASP A 39 7.70 -17.83 9.78
CA ASP A 39 6.90 -18.71 10.62
C ASP A 39 5.59 -19.08 9.91
N ARG A 40 5.24 -20.37 9.96
CA ARG A 40 4.10 -20.90 9.20
C ARG A 40 2.75 -20.42 9.74
N LEU A 41 2.65 -20.21 11.06
CA LEU A 41 1.44 -19.70 11.69
C LEU A 41 1.26 -18.22 11.37
N GLU A 42 2.34 -17.44 11.42
CA GLU A 42 2.31 -16.03 11.04
C GLU A 42 1.92 -15.87 9.56
N LEU A 43 2.52 -16.65 8.66
CA LEU A 43 2.19 -16.61 7.24
C LEU A 43 0.72 -17.01 6.99
N ALA A 44 0.20 -18.00 7.70
CA ALA A 44 -1.20 -18.40 7.62
C ALA A 44 -2.14 -17.30 8.11
N ALA A 45 -1.81 -16.63 9.22
CA ALA A 45 -2.59 -15.52 9.76
C ALA A 45 -2.64 -14.33 8.80
N VAL A 46 -1.50 -13.96 8.21
CA VAL A 46 -1.42 -12.89 7.21
C VAL A 46 -2.25 -13.24 5.97
N ARG A 47 -2.14 -14.47 5.46
CA ARG A 47 -2.96 -14.93 4.33
C ARG A 47 -4.45 -14.89 4.64
N ALA A 48 -4.84 -15.33 5.84
CA ALA A 48 -6.22 -15.26 6.29
C ALA A 48 -6.72 -13.81 6.36
N GLN A 49 -5.90 -12.88 6.83
CA GLN A 49 -6.22 -11.45 6.86
C GLN A 49 -6.39 -10.87 5.44
N LEU A 50 -5.50 -11.21 4.50
CA LEU A 50 -5.56 -10.75 3.11
C LEU A 50 -6.75 -11.35 2.34
N ALA A 51 -7.18 -12.55 2.70
CA ALA A 51 -8.36 -13.19 2.12
C ALA A 51 -9.68 -12.59 2.61
N ARG A 52 -9.65 -11.76 3.66
CA ARG A 52 -10.85 -11.04 4.11
C ARG A 52 -11.25 -10.08 2.99
N PRO A 53 -12.52 -10.09 2.57
CA PRO A 53 -13.04 -9.04 1.71
C PRO A 53 -12.66 -7.70 2.33
N ALA A 54 -12.08 -6.80 1.53
CA ALA A 54 -11.98 -5.41 1.94
C ALA A 54 -13.37 -5.03 2.41
N ALA A 55 -13.50 -4.65 3.69
CA ALA A 55 -14.80 -4.35 4.27
C ALA A 55 -15.51 -3.45 3.27
N ALA A 56 -16.66 -3.90 2.77
CA ALA A 56 -17.54 -3.03 2.02
C ALA A 56 -17.83 -1.91 3.01
N TYR A 57 -17.11 -0.79 2.88
CA TYR A 57 -17.54 0.44 3.49
C TYR A 57 -19.02 0.53 3.10
N PRO A 58 -19.96 0.71 4.05
CA PRO A 58 -21.30 1.11 3.65
C PRO A 58 -21.06 2.25 2.67
N ALA A 59 -21.63 2.12 1.48
CA ALA A 59 -21.55 3.11 0.43
C ALA A 59 -22.31 4.37 0.89
N TYR A 60 -21.83 5.02 1.96
CA TYR A 60 -21.85 6.44 2.06
C TYR A 60 -20.99 6.89 0.91
N GLY A 61 -21.68 7.18 -0.20
CA GLY A 61 -21.08 7.59 -1.44
C GLY A 61 -19.94 8.53 -1.14
N SER A 62 -18.73 8.09 -1.51
CA SER A 62 -17.67 9.05 -1.76
C SER A 62 -18.30 10.18 -2.57
N HIS A 63 -18.16 11.42 -2.13
CA HIS A 63 -18.75 12.60 -2.79
C HIS A 63 -18.38 12.67 -4.30
N PHE A 64 -17.40 11.88 -4.72
CA PHE A 64 -16.97 11.68 -6.10
C PHE A 64 -17.85 10.75 -6.95
N SER A 65 -18.66 9.85 -6.38
CA SER A 65 -19.50 8.90 -7.15
C SER A 65 -20.87 9.46 -7.54
N LEU A 66 -21.30 10.59 -6.98
CA LEU A 66 -22.63 11.18 -7.22
C LEU A 66 -22.63 12.30 -8.28
N ARG A 67 -21.56 12.46 -9.06
CA ARG A 67 -21.43 13.54 -10.04
C ARG A 67 -21.18 13.06 -11.47
N ASN A 68 -21.94 12.06 -11.90
CA ASN A 68 -22.14 11.76 -13.32
C ASN A 68 -23.62 11.91 -13.68
#